data_AF-A0A850Y168-F1
#
_entry.id   AF-A0A850Y168-F1
#
_cell.length_a   1.000
_cell.length_b   1.000
_cell.length_c   1.000
_cell.angle_alpha   90.00
_cell.angle_beta   90.00
_cell.angle_gamma   90.00
#
_symmetry.space_group_name_H-M   'P 1'
#
loop_
_entity.id
_entity.type
_entity.pdbx_description
1 polymer ?
#
loop_
_entity_poly.entity_id
_entity_poly.type
_entity_poly.pdbx_seq_one_letter_code
_entity_poly.pdbx_strand_id
1 'polypeptide(L)'
;RFRQFRYQEAAGPRDVWRRLRELSRRWLRPEERSKEQIMELLVLEQFLSILPEDIQSWVWVRHPESCAQAVALAESFQLGRGDPDGIWEQQVTVRVKVEDVAPGDVEDPGALGVPPSPPSEPPREEAAEEE
;
A
#
# COMPACT_ATOMS: atom_id res chain seq x y z
N ARG A 1 5.21 18.44 -10.30
CA ARG A 1 5.52 19.89 -10.43
C ARG A 1 6.69 20.20 -11.37
N PHE A 2 7.90 19.61 -11.22
CA PHE A 2 9.02 19.85 -12.17
C PHE A 2 8.68 19.35 -13.59
N ARG A 3 8.33 18.07 -13.74
CA ARG A 3 7.96 17.44 -15.04
C ARG A 3 6.68 18.00 -15.68
N GLN A 4 5.85 18.69 -14.90
CA GLN A 4 4.56 19.24 -15.35
C GLN A 4 4.65 20.71 -15.76
N PHE A 5 5.78 21.39 -15.49
CA PHE A 5 5.96 22.79 -15.81
C PHE A 5 5.99 23.00 -17.33
N ARG A 6 5.16 23.91 -17.82
CA ARG A 6 5.04 24.25 -19.24
C ARG A 6 5.74 25.56 -19.56
N TYR A 7 6.25 25.67 -20.79
CA TYR A 7 6.96 26.86 -21.25
C TYR A 7 6.09 28.13 -21.16
N GLN A 8 4.79 28.00 -21.42
CA GLN A 8 3.81 29.10 -21.41
C GLN A 8 3.60 29.71 -20.02
N GLU A 9 4.03 29.03 -18.95
CA GLU A 9 3.90 29.53 -17.58
C GLU A 9 4.94 30.62 -17.21
N ALA A 10 5.84 30.98 -18.12
CA ALA A 10 6.88 31.99 -17.88
C ALA A 10 7.01 33.00 -19.04
N ALA A 11 7.54 34.18 -18.72
CA ALA A 11 7.61 35.33 -19.63
C ALA A 11 8.63 35.18 -20.77
N GLY A 12 9.51 34.18 -20.72
CA GLY A 12 10.48 33.92 -21.77
C GLY A 12 11.54 32.87 -21.39
N PRO A 13 12.48 32.56 -22.29
CA PRO A 13 13.43 31.44 -22.12
C PRO A 13 14.27 31.54 -20.84
N ARG A 14 14.68 32.76 -20.48
CA ARG A 14 15.51 33.00 -19.28
C ARG A 14 14.74 32.72 -18.00
N ASP A 15 13.46 33.05 -17.96
CA ASP A 15 12.60 32.81 -16.80
C ASP A 15 12.16 31.35 -16.73
N VAL A 16 11.91 30.71 -17.89
CA VAL A 16 11.75 29.25 -17.99
C VAL A 16 12.97 28.54 -17.38
N TRP A 17 14.19 28.91 -17.76
CA TRP A 17 15.40 28.31 -17.22
C TRP A 17 15.54 28.52 -15.70
N ARG A 18 15.31 29.75 -15.21
CA ARG A 18 15.33 30.02 -13.76
C ARG A 18 14.32 29.15 -13.03
N ARG A 19 13.10 29.07 -13.55
CA ARG A 19 12.02 28.31 -12.93
C ARG A 19 12.29 26.81 -12.92
N LEU A 20 12.81 26.26 -14.02
CA LEU A 20 13.26 24.87 -14.08
C LEU A 20 14.36 24.58 -13.06
N ARG A 21 15.33 25.48 -12.90
CA ARG A 21 16.42 25.34 -11.91
C ARG A 21 15.90 25.36 -10.47
N GLU A 22 14.92 26.20 -10.16
CA GLU A 22 14.28 26.23 -8.83
C GLU A 22 13.45 24.98 -8.56
N LEU A 23 12.70 24.51 -9.57
CA LEU A 23 11.89 23.31 -9.46
C LEU A 23 12.76 22.06 -9.31
N SER A 24 13.86 21.96 -10.07
CA SER A 24 14.79 20.83 -9.97
C SER A 24 15.49 20.79 -8.61
N ARG A 25 15.91 21.93 -8.05
CA ARG A 25 16.49 21.99 -6.71
C ARG A 25 15.51 21.56 -5.62
N ARG A 26 14.27 22.03 -5.66
CA ARG A 26 13.24 21.60 -4.69
C ARG A 26 12.93 20.12 -4.76
N TRP A 27 12.97 19.55 -5.96
CA TRP A 27 12.70 18.14 -6.17
C TRP A 27 13.88 17.26 -5.74
N LEU A 28 15.08 17.52 -6.28
CA LEU A 28 16.26 16.68 -6.09
C LEU A 28 17.02 16.98 -4.79
N ARG A 29 16.90 18.20 -4.24
CA ARG A 29 17.62 18.70 -3.06
C ARG A 29 19.13 18.37 -3.12
N PRO A 30 19.85 18.85 -4.16
CA PRO A 30 21.27 18.54 -4.34
C PRO A 30 22.19 19.05 -3.21
N GLU A 31 21.68 19.92 -2.33
CA GLU A 31 22.37 20.36 -1.11
C GLU A 31 22.37 19.28 -0.01
N GLU A 32 21.47 18.30 -0.08
CA GLU A 32 21.30 17.23 0.92
C GLU A 32 21.60 15.84 0.36
N ARG A 33 21.64 15.70 -0.98
CA ARG A 33 21.80 14.41 -1.66
C ARG A 33 23.08 14.34 -2.46
N SER A 34 23.79 13.22 -2.36
CA SER A 34 24.90 12.90 -3.25
C SER A 34 24.42 12.71 -4.68
N LYS A 35 25.36 12.71 -5.63
CA LYS A 35 25.07 12.43 -7.04
C LYS A 35 24.42 11.06 -7.20
N GLU A 36 24.92 10.06 -6.47
CA GLU A 36 24.44 8.68 -6.50
C GLU A 36 23.00 8.61 -5.99
N GLN A 37 22.69 9.27 -4.88
CA GLN A 37 21.32 9.35 -4.35
C GLN A 37 20.37 10.04 -5.32
N ILE A 38 20.82 11.09 -6.02
CA ILE A 38 20.03 11.74 -7.08
C ILE A 38 19.78 10.76 -8.23
N MET A 39 20.81 10.03 -8.67
CA MET A 39 20.66 9.04 -9.74
C MET A 39 19.69 7.93 -9.33
N GLU A 40 19.77 7.42 -8.11
CA GLU A 40 18.82 6.43 -7.58
C GLU A 40 17.39 6.97 -7.57
N LEU A 41 17.17 8.22 -7.15
CA LEU A 41 15.84 8.84 -7.19
C LEU A 41 15.28 8.92 -8.62
N LEU A 42 16.12 9.27 -9.59
CA LEU A 42 15.73 9.30 -11.01
C LEU A 42 15.41 7.89 -11.54
N VAL A 43 16.21 6.89 -11.15
CA VAL A 43 15.95 5.49 -11.52
C VAL A 43 14.65 5.00 -10.89
N LEU A 44 14.38 5.34 -9.63
CA LEU A 44 13.13 5.00 -8.96
C LEU A 44 11.93 5.64 -9.66
N GLU A 45 11.99 6.94 -9.97
CA GLU A 45 10.93 7.64 -10.74
C GLU A 45 10.66 6.91 -12.07
N GLN A 46 11.73 6.58 -12.80
CA GLN A 46 11.61 5.92 -14.09
C GLN A 46 11.07 4.50 -13.95
N PHE A 47 11.58 3.73 -12.99
CA PHE A 47 11.18 2.34 -12.74
C PHE A 47 9.69 2.26 -12.46
N LEU A 48 9.19 3.09 -11.53
CA LEU A 48 7.78 3.15 -11.21
C LEU A 48 6.92 3.55 -12.43
N SER A 49 7.42 4.41 -13.31
CA SER A 49 6.66 4.87 -14.49
C SER A 49 6.49 3.82 -15.60
N ILE A 50 7.39 2.82 -15.69
CA ILE A 50 7.40 1.82 -16.76
C ILE A 50 6.84 0.47 -16.35
N LEU A 51 6.48 0.31 -15.08
CA LEU A 51 5.82 -0.91 -14.61
C LEU A 51 4.46 -1.10 -15.34
N PRO A 52 4.10 -2.34 -15.70
CA PRO A 52 2.74 -2.68 -16.14
C PRO A 52 1.71 -2.24 -15.10
N GLU A 53 0.50 -1.85 -15.54
CA GLU A 53 -0.54 -1.24 -14.70
C GLU A 53 -0.87 -2.04 -13.43
N ASP A 54 -1.00 -3.36 -13.54
CA ASP A 54 -1.28 -4.27 -12.42
C ASP A 54 -0.19 -4.21 -11.34
N ILE A 55 1.08 -4.22 -11.76
CA ILE A 55 2.23 -4.17 -10.85
C ILE A 55 2.39 -2.74 -10.30
N GLN A 56 2.25 -1.75 -11.18
CA GLN A 56 2.41 -0.34 -10.84
C GLN A 56 1.44 0.06 -9.73
N SER A 57 0.15 -0.25 -9.87
CA SER A 57 -0.87 0.05 -8.86
C SER A 57 -0.56 -0.61 -7.51
N TRP A 58 -0.12 -1.86 -7.53
CA TRP A 58 0.25 -2.60 -6.32
C TRP A 58 1.48 -2.02 -5.61
N VAL A 59 2.54 -1.69 -6.37
CA VAL A 59 3.77 -1.08 -5.84
C VAL A 59 3.49 0.33 -5.31
N TRP A 60 2.66 1.12 -6.00
CA TRP A 60 2.38 2.52 -5.61
C TRP A 60 1.73 2.63 -4.24
N VAL A 61 0.76 1.78 -3.92
CA VAL A 61 0.05 1.78 -2.62
C VAL A 61 1.00 1.61 -1.44
N ARG A 62 2.15 0.99 -1.66
CA ARG A 62 3.16 0.72 -0.63
C ARG A 62 4.27 1.77 -0.57
N HIS A 63 4.21 2.81 -1.41
CA HIS A 63 5.09 3.98 -1.40
C HIS A 63 6.59 3.65 -1.19
N PRO A 64 7.25 2.96 -2.14
CA PRO A 64 8.65 2.63 -1.98
C PRO A 64 9.52 3.89 -1.94
N GLU A 65 10.46 3.94 -0.99
CA GLU A 65 11.39 5.05 -0.81
C GLU A 65 12.73 4.82 -1.51
N SER A 66 12.97 3.59 -2.00
CA SER A 66 14.19 3.20 -2.69
C SER A 66 13.93 2.28 -3.88
N CYS A 67 14.86 2.24 -4.82
CA CYS A 67 14.84 1.27 -5.93
C CYS A 67 14.77 -0.17 -5.43
N ALA A 68 15.58 -0.51 -4.42
CA ALA A 68 15.61 -1.86 -3.85
C ALA A 68 14.23 -2.28 -3.30
N GLN A 69 13.57 -1.39 -2.56
CA GLN A 69 12.22 -1.65 -2.07
C GLN A 69 11.21 -1.79 -3.21
N ALA A 70 11.27 -0.92 -4.23
CA ALA A 70 10.36 -1.00 -5.37
C ALA A 70 10.52 -2.30 -6.16
N VAL A 71 11.76 -2.78 -6.34
CA VAL A 71 12.07 -4.06 -7.00
C VAL A 71 11.54 -5.22 -6.18
N ALA A 72 11.85 -5.29 -4.89
CA ALA A 72 11.39 -6.38 -4.02
C ALA A 72 9.85 -6.47 -4.00
N LEU A 73 9.17 -5.32 -3.99
CA LEU A 73 7.73 -5.24 -4.14
C LEU A 73 7.26 -5.80 -5.50
N ALA A 74 7.80 -5.33 -6.61
CA ALA A 74 7.42 -5.81 -7.94
C ALA A 74 7.66 -7.32 -8.12
N GLU A 75 8.75 -7.86 -7.57
CA GLU A 75 9.06 -9.29 -7.58
C GLU A 75 8.06 -10.10 -6.75
N SER A 76 7.71 -9.61 -5.55
CA SER A 76 6.74 -10.29 -4.69
C SER A 76 5.35 -10.40 -5.33
N PHE A 77 4.92 -9.37 -6.08
CA PHE A 77 3.67 -9.42 -6.84
C PHE A 77 3.70 -10.52 -7.91
N GLN A 78 4.83 -10.68 -8.61
CA GLN A 78 4.97 -11.71 -9.63
C GLN A 78 4.98 -13.12 -9.03
N LEU A 79 5.63 -13.30 -7.88
CA LEU A 79 5.75 -14.61 -7.25
C LEU A 79 4.39 -15.18 -6.86
N GLY A 80 3.54 -14.42 -6.18
CA GLY A 80 2.22 -14.96 -5.81
C GLY A 80 1.22 -14.99 -6.98
N ARG A 81 1.51 -14.37 -8.14
CA ARG A 81 0.75 -14.60 -9.37
C ARG A 81 1.13 -15.94 -10.02
N GLY A 82 2.33 -16.43 -9.73
CA GLY A 82 2.84 -17.73 -10.17
C GLY A 82 2.50 -18.89 -9.24
N ASP A 83 1.92 -18.63 -8.06
CA ASP A 83 1.48 -19.64 -7.11
C ASP A 83 -0.04 -19.84 -7.18
N PRO A 84 -0.54 -20.93 -7.80
CA PRO A 84 -1.97 -21.20 -7.89
C PRO A 84 -2.63 -21.49 -6.52
N ASP A 85 -1.83 -21.77 -5.48
CA ASP A 85 -2.30 -22.04 -4.11
C ASP A 85 -1.85 -20.95 -3.11
N GLY A 86 -1.22 -19.88 -3.60
CA GLY A 86 -0.72 -18.76 -2.79
C GLY A 86 -1.84 -17.85 -2.32
N ILE A 87 -2.32 -18.08 -1.11
CA ILE A 87 -3.35 -17.29 -0.42
C ILE A 87 -2.90 -15.83 -0.31
N TRP A 88 -3.47 -14.95 -1.14
CA TRP A 88 -3.35 -13.50 -0.98
C TRP A 88 -4.43 -13.00 -0.03
N GLU A 89 -4.13 -12.94 1.26
CA GLU A 89 -4.97 -12.17 2.18
C GLU A 89 -4.76 -10.67 1.92
N GLN A 90 -5.69 -10.09 1.18
CA GLN A 90 -5.98 -8.65 1.21
C GLN A 90 -7.41 -8.44 0.70
N GLN A 91 -8.34 -8.24 1.64
CA GLN A 91 -9.07 -6.97 1.79
C GLN A 91 -10.19 -7.08 2.83
N VAL A 92 -10.11 -6.22 3.83
CA VAL A 92 -11.18 -5.86 4.77
C VAL A 92 -12.44 -5.51 3.98
N THR A 93 -13.46 -6.37 4.03
CA THR A 93 -14.81 -6.02 3.57
C THR A 93 -15.67 -5.75 4.79
N VAL A 94 -15.70 -4.50 5.28
CA VAL A 94 -16.79 -4.09 6.17
C VAL A 94 -18.01 -3.88 5.28
N ARG A 95 -18.84 -4.91 5.13
CA ARG A 95 -20.18 -4.78 4.58
C ARG A 95 -21.11 -4.40 5.73
N VAL A 96 -21.22 -3.11 6.05
CA VAL A 96 -22.37 -2.65 6.83
C VAL A 96 -23.58 -2.75 5.91
N LYS A 97 -24.38 -3.81 6.07
CA LYS A 97 -25.75 -3.79 5.59
C LYS A 97 -26.57 -2.97 6.58
N VAL A 98 -26.82 -1.71 6.25
CA VAL A 98 -27.96 -0.99 6.83
C VAL A 98 -29.16 -1.48 6.06
N GLU A 99 -29.94 -2.38 6.65
CA GLU A 99 -31.28 -2.67 6.13
C GLU A 99 -32.28 -1.76 6.83
N ASP A 100 -32.97 -1.01 5.98
CA ASP A 100 -34.05 -0.10 6.25
C ASP A 100 -35.21 -0.86 6.90
N VAL A 101 -35.61 -0.44 8.10
CA VAL A 101 -36.80 -0.95 8.79
C VAL A 101 -38.03 -0.47 8.03
N ALA A 102 -38.70 -1.37 7.32
CA ALA A 102 -40.09 -1.19 6.94
C ALA A 102 -41.00 -1.44 8.16
N PRO A 103 -42.05 -0.62 8.38
CA PRO A 103 -42.86 -0.69 9.60
C PRO A 103 -44.03 -1.67 9.46
N GLY A 104 -44.28 -2.44 10.53
CA GLY A 104 -45.48 -3.29 10.74
C GLY A 104 -45.29 -4.72 10.24
N ASP A 105 -45.53 -5.79 11.00
CA ASP A 105 -46.40 -5.97 12.17
C ASP A 105 -45.69 -6.71 13.31
N VAL A 106 -46.15 -6.42 14.51
CA VAL A 106 -45.62 -6.88 15.80
C VAL A 106 -46.08 -8.30 16.08
N GLU A 107 -45.17 -9.26 16.26
CA GLU A 107 -45.42 -10.45 17.09
C GLU A 107 -44.20 -10.76 17.99
N ASP A 108 -44.54 -11.08 19.24
CA ASP A 108 -43.77 -11.06 20.48
C ASP A 108 -42.83 -12.30 20.66
N PRO A 109 -41.76 -12.23 21.49
CA PRO A 109 -40.56 -13.05 21.37
C PRO A 109 -40.55 -14.29 22.28
N GLY A 110 -39.93 -15.37 21.82
CA GLY A 110 -39.73 -16.53 22.70
C GLY A 110 -38.93 -17.68 22.11
N ALA A 111 -37.60 -17.52 21.95
CA ALA A 111 -36.65 -18.64 22.01
C ALA A 111 -35.21 -18.12 22.09
N LEU A 112 -34.61 -18.23 23.28
CA LEU A 112 -33.18 -18.02 23.55
C LEU A 112 -32.35 -19.07 22.80
N GLY A 113 -31.74 -18.68 21.68
CA GLY A 113 -30.63 -19.42 21.07
C GLY A 113 -29.34 -19.12 21.81
N VAL A 114 -28.84 -20.09 22.59
CA VAL A 114 -27.52 -20.00 23.22
C VAL A 114 -26.40 -20.06 22.16
N PRO A 115 -25.36 -19.23 22.24
CA PRO A 115 -24.23 -19.32 21.32
C PRO A 115 -23.32 -20.53 21.67
N PRO A 116 -22.68 -21.18 20.70
CA PRO A 116 -21.75 -22.27 20.99
C PRO A 116 -20.47 -21.75 21.64
N SER A 117 -20.02 -22.43 22.70
CA SER A 117 -18.77 -22.16 23.40
C SER A 117 -17.54 -22.65 22.59
N PRO A 118 -16.36 -22.01 22.74
CA PRO A 118 -15.13 -22.44 22.08
C PRO A 118 -14.59 -23.77 22.66
N PRO A 119 -13.75 -24.52 21.91
CA PRO A 119 -13.21 -25.79 22.39
C PRO A 119 -12.11 -25.59 23.45
N SER A 120 -12.15 -26.42 24.49
CA SER A 120 -11.21 -26.45 25.62
C SER A 120 -9.83 -26.97 25.21
N GLU A 121 -8.76 -26.31 25.67
CA GLU A 121 -7.38 -26.82 25.62
C GLU A 121 -7.21 -28.09 26.49
N PRO A 122 -6.33 -29.04 26.12
CA PRO A 122 -6.01 -30.19 26.96
C PRO A 122 -5.15 -29.79 28.17
N PRO A 123 -5.17 -30.57 29.28
CA PRO A 123 -4.50 -30.18 30.51
C PRO A 123 -2.98 -30.35 30.43
N ARG A 124 -2.26 -29.43 31.08
CA ARG A 124 -0.83 -29.56 31.39
C ARG A 124 -0.63 -30.71 32.38
N GLU A 125 0.19 -31.70 32.02
CA GLU A 125 0.80 -32.61 32.99
C GLU A 125 1.95 -31.89 33.70
N GLU A 126 1.69 -31.43 34.94
CA GLU A 126 2.74 -31.31 35.95
C GLU A 126 3.04 -32.71 36.49
N ALA A 127 4.20 -33.25 36.11
CA ALA A 127 4.78 -34.39 36.81
C ALA A 127 5.65 -33.85 37.95
N ALA A 128 5.28 -34.30 39.15
CA ALA A 128 5.85 -33.96 40.44
C ALA A 128 7.37 -34.16 40.53
N GLU A 129 7.99 -33.28 41.30
CA GLU A 129 9.18 -33.59 42.10
C GLU A 129 8.88 -34.84 42.97
N GLU A 130 9.76 -35.84 42.89
CA GLU A 130 9.98 -36.81 43.96
C GLU A 130 11.48 -36.79 44.31
N GLU A 131 11.74 -36.95 45.61
CA GLU A 131 12.97 -36.68 46.39
C GLU A 131 14.34 -37.05 45.79
#